data_AF-A0A166R2Z9-F1
#
_entry.id   AF-A0A166R2Z9-F1
#
_cell.length_a   1.000
_cell.length_b   1.000
_cell.length_c   1.000
_cell.angle_alpha   90.00
_cell.angle_beta   90.00
_cell.angle_gamma   90.00
#
_symmetry.space_group_name_H-M   'P 1'
#
loop_
_entity.id
_entity.type
_entity.pdbx_description
1 polymer ?
#
loop_
_entity_poly.entity_id
_entity_poly.type
_entity_poly.pdbx_seq_one_letter_code
_entity_poly.pdbx_strand_id
1 'polypeptide(L)'
;MPKNIEICSLLARMSEHEVLRGLTVTQLMAFVNHAVCLRRSIQLTQPLSEDDIAAPEFIPGSISEFLSESVGIPYQHITTCWSILKDLVWQQPTSEELSEKQEEQFVKHGWRRGITSISLYPPTNHCSQLLRRLKKAEARQVVVYTLAHGARPAYSVHLYCPGKSPSAIHPPSTNSPCRLQYQLPP
;
A
#
# COMPACT_ATOMS: atom_id res chain seq x y z
N MET A 1 14.02 -21.45 11.34
CA MET A 1 14.07 -20.85 10.00
C MET A 1 12.65 -20.62 9.52
N PRO A 2 12.28 -19.42 9.03
CA PRO A 2 10.94 -19.18 8.53
C PRO A 2 10.69 -20.09 7.32
N LYS A 3 9.67 -20.95 7.42
CA LYS A 3 9.23 -21.78 6.30
C LYS A 3 8.66 -20.84 5.25
N ASN A 4 9.35 -20.69 4.13
CA ASN A 4 8.84 -19.95 2.98
C ASN A 4 7.52 -20.62 2.58
N ILE A 5 6.39 -19.92 2.76
CA ILE A 5 5.07 -20.48 2.44
C ILE A 5 4.97 -20.54 0.92
N GLU A 6 5.05 -21.76 0.37
CA GLU A 6 4.85 -21.94 -1.06
C GLU A 6 3.42 -21.61 -1.44
N ILE A 7 3.25 -20.66 -2.35
CA ILE A 7 1.93 -20.15 -2.75
C ILE A 7 1.03 -21.27 -3.29
N CYS A 8 1.60 -22.25 -4.00
CA CYS A 8 0.86 -23.42 -4.49
C CYS A 8 0.31 -24.27 -3.35
N SER A 9 1.09 -24.48 -2.29
CA SER A 9 0.65 -25.24 -1.11
C SER A 9 -0.46 -24.52 -0.34
N LEU A 10 -0.38 -23.18 -0.26
CA LEU A 10 -1.42 -22.37 0.35
C LEU A 10 -2.71 -22.41 -0.48
N LEU A 11 -2.61 -22.19 -1.79
CA LEU A 11 -3.76 -22.24 -2.69
C LEU A 11 -4.41 -23.63 -2.70
N ALA A 12 -3.63 -24.72 -2.62
CA ALA A 12 -4.17 -26.07 -2.48
C ALA A 12 -4.99 -26.21 -1.19
N ARG A 13 -4.44 -25.83 -0.03
CA ARG A 13 -5.16 -25.83 1.26
C ARG A 13 -6.42 -24.98 1.23
N MET A 14 -6.37 -23.83 0.55
CA MET A 14 -7.54 -22.96 0.36
C MET A 14 -8.59 -23.60 -0.53
N SER A 15 -8.16 -24.29 -1.59
CA SER A 15 -9.05 -24.98 -2.52
C SER A 15 -9.71 -26.22 -1.90
N GLU A 16 -9.15 -26.80 -0.85
CA GLU A 16 -9.73 -27.93 -0.12
C GLU A 16 -10.84 -27.49 0.83
N HIS A 17 -10.84 -26.22 1.26
CA HIS A 17 -11.76 -25.73 2.29
C HIS A 17 -12.95 -24.96 1.70
N GLU A 18 -14.17 -25.48 1.89
CA GLU A 18 -15.41 -24.89 1.31
C GLU A 18 -15.59 -23.41 1.65
N VAL A 19 -15.28 -23.03 2.89
CA VAL A 19 -15.29 -21.66 3.39
C VAL A 19 -14.43 -20.72 2.55
N LEU A 20 -13.19 -21.13 2.23
CA LEU A 20 -12.25 -20.26 1.52
C LEU A 20 -12.54 -20.20 0.02
N ARG A 21 -13.21 -21.20 -0.56
CA ARG A 21 -13.71 -21.15 -1.95
C ARG A 21 -14.73 -20.02 -2.15
N GLY A 22 -15.51 -19.70 -1.12
CA GLY A 22 -16.51 -18.62 -1.16
C GLY A 22 -15.93 -17.22 -0.95
N LEU A 23 -14.67 -17.11 -0.54
CA LEU A 23 -14.05 -15.81 -0.28
C LEU A 23 -13.48 -15.19 -1.54
N THR A 24 -13.68 -13.88 -1.68
CA THR A 24 -13.00 -13.10 -2.72
C THR A 24 -11.53 -12.89 -2.36
N VAL A 25 -10.69 -12.66 -3.37
CA VAL A 25 -9.28 -12.28 -3.17
C VAL A 25 -9.17 -11.02 -2.31
N THR A 26 -10.07 -10.06 -2.50
CA THR A 26 -10.12 -8.83 -1.69
C THR A 26 -10.35 -9.13 -0.21
N GLN A 27 -11.29 -10.01 0.11
CA GLN A 27 -11.56 -10.42 1.49
C GLN A 27 -10.36 -11.14 2.10
N LEU A 28 -9.71 -12.03 1.36
CA LEU A 28 -8.50 -12.73 1.82
C LEU A 28 -7.37 -11.76 2.12
N MET A 29 -7.09 -10.81 1.23
CA MET A 29 -6.05 -9.80 1.44
C MET A 29 -6.41 -8.89 2.62
N ALA A 30 -7.66 -8.45 2.73
CA ALA A 30 -8.12 -7.62 3.85
C ALA A 30 -7.99 -8.36 5.19
N PHE A 31 -8.37 -9.64 5.25
CA PHE A 31 -8.17 -10.48 6.43
C PHE A 31 -6.71 -10.53 6.85
N VAL A 32 -5.80 -10.84 5.91
CA VAL A 32 -4.36 -10.93 6.20
C VAL A 32 -3.82 -9.57 6.67
N ASN A 33 -4.15 -8.49 5.98
CA ASN A 33 -3.66 -7.15 6.30
C ASN A 33 -4.16 -6.67 7.67
N HIS A 34 -5.45 -6.85 7.98
CA HIS A 34 -6.00 -6.47 9.28
C HIS A 34 -5.40 -7.33 10.40
N ALA A 35 -5.28 -8.64 10.19
CA ALA A 35 -4.68 -9.54 11.18
C ALA A 35 -3.19 -9.22 11.42
N VAL A 36 -2.45 -8.81 10.37
CA VAL A 36 -1.07 -8.33 10.47
C VAL A 36 -0.96 -7.14 11.42
N CYS A 37 -1.85 -6.14 11.29
CA CYS A 37 -1.90 -4.97 12.17
C CYS A 37 -2.26 -5.35 13.62
N LEU A 38 -3.03 -6.42 13.81
CA LEU A 38 -3.48 -6.89 15.11
C LEU A 38 -2.54 -7.91 15.76
N ARG A 39 -1.42 -8.31 15.13
CA ARG A 39 -0.52 -9.34 15.67
C ARG A 39 -0.10 -9.12 17.12
N ARG A 40 0.25 -7.87 17.48
CA ARG A 40 0.60 -7.53 18.87
C ARG A 40 -0.57 -7.74 19.82
N SER A 41 -1.77 -7.33 19.43
CA SER A 41 -2.99 -7.53 20.21
C SER A 41 -3.33 -9.02 20.35
N ILE A 42 -3.16 -9.80 19.29
CA ILE A 42 -3.32 -11.25 19.31
C ILE A 42 -2.32 -11.87 20.29
N GLN A 43 -1.04 -11.46 20.25
CA GLN A 43 0.00 -11.99 21.14
C GLN A 43 -0.28 -11.70 22.62
N LEU A 44 -0.72 -10.49 22.96
CA LEU A 44 -1.00 -10.07 24.34
C LEU A 44 -2.11 -10.88 25.03
N THR A 45 -2.97 -11.52 24.25
CA THR A 45 -4.06 -12.36 24.76
C THR A 45 -3.69 -13.84 24.85
N GLN A 46 -2.49 -14.23 24.41
CA GLN A 46 -2.02 -15.61 24.51
C GLN A 46 -1.48 -15.88 25.91
N PRO A 47 -1.53 -17.14 26.37
CA PRO A 47 -0.75 -17.55 27.54
C PRO A 47 0.73 -17.18 27.37
N LEU A 48 1.43 -16.90 28.47
CA LEU A 48 2.88 -16.74 28.45
C LEU A 48 3.50 -18.04 27.88
N SER A 49 3.95 -17.98 26.64
CA SER A 49 4.61 -19.07 25.92
C SER A 49 6.07 -18.68 25.70
N GLU A 50 6.96 -19.66 25.67
CA GLU A 50 8.39 -19.44 25.45
C GLU A 50 8.74 -19.13 23.97
N ASP A 51 7.78 -19.28 23.05
CA ASP A 51 8.00 -19.17 21.60
C ASP A 51 7.16 -18.04 20.96
N ASP A 52 7.65 -16.79 21.09
CA ASP A 52 7.05 -15.59 20.48
C ASP A 52 7.15 -15.56 18.95
N ILE A 53 7.81 -16.53 18.34
CA ILE A 53 8.12 -16.57 16.91
C ILE A 53 7.00 -17.25 16.11
N ALA A 54 6.20 -18.10 16.74
CA ALA A 54 5.14 -18.86 16.09
C ALA A 54 3.77 -18.18 16.17
N ALA A 55 2.96 -18.37 15.12
CA ALA A 55 1.58 -17.89 15.12
C ALA A 55 0.74 -18.67 16.15
N PRO A 56 -0.03 -18.01 17.02
CA PRO A 56 -0.82 -18.70 18.03
C PRO A 56 -1.94 -19.55 17.41
N GLU A 57 -2.27 -20.66 18.08
CA GLU A 57 -3.34 -21.55 17.63
C GLU A 57 -4.72 -20.89 17.66
N PHE A 58 -4.97 -20.05 18.66
CA PHE A 58 -6.27 -19.47 18.90
C PHE A 58 -6.25 -17.96 18.68
N ILE A 59 -7.28 -17.48 17.98
CA ILE A 59 -7.56 -16.07 17.82
C ILE A 59 -8.59 -15.62 18.88
N PRO A 60 -8.40 -14.48 19.55
CA PRO A 60 -9.35 -13.98 20.55
C PRO A 60 -10.72 -13.69 19.96
N GLY A 61 -11.77 -13.83 20.78
CA GLY A 61 -13.16 -13.58 20.35
C GLY A 61 -13.38 -12.15 19.85
N SER A 62 -12.87 -11.14 20.57
CA SER A 62 -12.99 -9.72 20.17
C SER A 62 -12.29 -9.40 18.85
N ILE A 63 -11.13 -10.03 18.60
CA ILE A 63 -10.40 -9.90 17.33
C ILE A 63 -11.15 -10.64 16.21
N SER A 64 -11.75 -11.78 16.53
CA SER A 64 -12.54 -12.54 15.57
C SER A 64 -13.79 -11.78 15.12
N GLU A 65 -14.47 -11.12 16.06
CA GLU A 65 -15.63 -10.28 15.79
C GLU A 65 -15.24 -9.08 14.91
N PHE A 66 -14.15 -8.38 15.27
CA PHE A 66 -13.63 -7.29 14.45
C PHE A 66 -13.27 -7.75 13.03
N LEU A 67 -12.60 -8.88 12.86
CA LEU A 67 -12.24 -9.40 11.53
C LEU A 67 -13.48 -9.82 10.72
N SER A 68 -14.48 -10.42 11.38
CA SER A 68 -15.77 -10.76 10.78
C SER A 68 -16.45 -9.52 10.20
N GLU A 69 -16.59 -8.48 11.01
CA GLU A 69 -17.28 -7.24 10.63
C GLU A 69 -16.50 -6.43 9.59
N SER A 70 -15.18 -6.27 9.77
CA SER A 70 -14.35 -5.43 8.90
C SER A 70 -14.11 -6.03 7.51
N VAL A 71 -14.08 -7.36 7.41
CA VAL A 71 -13.81 -8.07 6.14
C VAL A 71 -15.10 -8.58 5.49
N GLY A 72 -16.20 -8.65 6.24
CA GLY A 72 -17.46 -9.22 5.75
C GLY A 72 -17.38 -10.74 5.59
N ILE A 73 -16.66 -11.42 6.49
CA ILE A 73 -16.61 -12.89 6.57
C ILE A 73 -17.50 -13.31 7.74
N PRO A 74 -18.44 -14.25 7.59
CA PRO A 74 -19.27 -14.70 8.71
C PRO A 74 -18.42 -15.17 9.90
N TYR A 75 -18.78 -14.75 11.12
CA TYR A 75 -18.02 -15.04 12.34
C TYR A 75 -17.62 -16.52 12.50
N GLN A 76 -18.55 -17.44 12.18
CA GLN A 76 -18.33 -18.90 12.21
C GLN A 76 -17.15 -19.39 11.35
N HIS A 77 -16.71 -18.60 10.37
CA HIS A 77 -15.64 -18.93 9.44
C HIS A 77 -14.30 -18.31 9.83
N ILE A 78 -14.26 -17.41 10.82
CA ILE A 78 -13.03 -16.70 11.19
C ILE A 78 -11.97 -17.63 11.76
N THR A 79 -12.34 -18.55 12.66
CA THR A 79 -11.42 -19.53 13.23
C THR A 79 -10.81 -20.42 12.16
N THR A 80 -11.62 -20.83 11.17
CA THR A 80 -11.14 -21.56 10.00
C THR A 80 -10.15 -20.74 9.19
N CYS A 81 -10.49 -19.48 8.87
CA CYS A 81 -9.58 -18.58 8.14
C CYS A 81 -8.26 -18.42 8.89
N TRP A 82 -8.31 -18.22 10.21
CA TRP A 82 -7.13 -18.15 11.06
C TRP A 82 -6.28 -19.41 10.98
N SER A 83 -6.87 -20.60 11.15
CA SER A 83 -6.12 -21.88 11.11
C SER A 83 -5.33 -22.09 9.81
N ILE A 84 -5.81 -21.51 8.70
CA ILE A 84 -5.19 -21.64 7.39
C ILE A 84 -4.17 -20.52 7.13
N LEU A 85 -4.51 -19.29 7.51
CA LEU A 85 -3.76 -18.07 7.15
C LEU A 85 -2.81 -17.57 8.26
N LYS A 86 -2.87 -18.11 9.48
CA LYS A 86 -2.09 -17.61 10.63
C LYS A 86 -0.58 -17.51 10.36
N ASP A 87 -0.01 -18.52 9.70
CA ASP A 87 1.43 -18.52 9.39
C ASP A 87 1.78 -17.43 8.39
N LEU A 88 0.89 -17.19 7.41
CA LEU A 88 1.05 -16.10 6.45
C LEU A 88 0.99 -14.76 7.18
N VAL A 89 -0.01 -14.55 8.04
CA VAL A 89 -0.15 -13.34 8.85
C VAL A 89 1.11 -13.10 9.69
N TRP A 90 1.65 -14.14 10.32
CA TRP A 90 2.80 -14.03 11.21
C TRP A 90 4.10 -13.72 10.49
N GLN A 91 4.27 -14.22 9.26
CA GLN A 91 5.47 -14.01 8.45
C GLN A 91 5.42 -12.73 7.60
N GLN A 92 4.25 -12.18 7.35
CA GLN A 92 4.14 -10.94 6.57
C GLN A 92 4.80 -9.78 7.33
N PRO A 93 5.55 -8.90 6.67
CA PRO A 93 6.00 -7.64 7.27
C PRO A 93 4.82 -6.72 7.61
N THR A 94 5.02 -5.76 8.53
CA THR A 94 4.00 -4.72 8.79
C THR A 94 3.91 -3.73 7.61
N SER A 95 2.88 -2.88 7.60
CA SER A 95 2.72 -1.85 6.56
C SER A 95 3.90 -0.88 6.53
N GLU A 96 4.48 -0.56 7.69
CA GLU A 96 5.64 0.32 7.82
C GLU A 96 6.88 -0.34 7.20
N GLU A 97 7.17 -1.59 7.58
CA GLU A 97 8.31 -2.37 7.04
C GLU A 97 8.18 -2.58 5.52
N LEU A 98 6.95 -2.78 5.02
CA LEU A 98 6.67 -2.86 3.58
C LEU A 98 6.95 -1.54 2.87
N SER A 99 6.49 -0.42 3.44
CA SER A 99 6.69 0.92 2.88
C SER A 99 8.17 1.24 2.72
N GLU A 100 8.98 0.93 3.74
CA GLU A 100 10.44 1.12 3.70
C GLU A 100 11.10 0.26 2.62
N LYS A 101 10.81 -1.05 2.61
CA LYS A 101 11.36 -1.96 1.58
C LYS A 101 10.95 -1.57 0.17
N GLN A 102 9.71 -1.13 -0.02
CA GLN A 102 9.23 -0.64 -1.31
C GLN A 102 9.99 0.62 -1.73
N GLU A 103 10.17 1.58 -0.82
CA GLU A 103 10.94 2.79 -1.09
C GLU A 103 12.37 2.45 -1.52
N GLU A 104 13.04 1.53 -0.83
CA GLU A 104 14.37 1.06 -1.22
C GLU A 104 14.39 0.51 -2.64
N GLN A 105 13.36 -0.24 -3.06
CA GLN A 105 13.26 -0.72 -4.44
C GLN A 105 13.11 0.44 -5.44
N PHE A 106 12.29 1.45 -5.12
CA PHE A 106 12.14 2.64 -5.97
C PHE A 106 13.45 3.44 -6.05
N VAL A 107 14.17 3.60 -4.95
CA VAL A 107 15.50 4.25 -4.92
C VAL A 107 16.51 3.46 -5.75
N LYS A 108 16.60 2.15 -5.54
CA LYS A 108 17.60 1.30 -6.20
C LYS A 108 17.33 1.12 -7.69
N HIS A 109 16.08 0.97 -8.10
CA HIS A 109 15.71 0.56 -9.46
C HIS A 109 14.90 1.61 -10.22
N GLY A 110 14.12 2.45 -9.54
CA GLY A 110 13.24 3.42 -10.19
C GLY A 110 13.93 4.74 -10.56
N TRP A 111 14.80 5.24 -9.68
CA TRP A 111 15.31 6.62 -9.76
C TRP A 111 16.00 6.98 -11.07
N ARG A 112 16.91 6.12 -11.54
CA ARG A 112 17.63 6.31 -12.82
C ARG A 112 16.71 6.27 -14.05
N ARG A 113 15.47 5.79 -13.88
CA ARG A 113 14.46 5.65 -14.93
C ARG A 113 13.35 6.70 -14.80
N GLY A 114 13.45 7.62 -13.85
CA GLY A 114 12.40 8.61 -13.58
C GLY A 114 11.12 7.99 -12.98
N ILE A 115 11.26 6.85 -12.28
CA ILE A 115 10.16 6.14 -11.60
C ILE A 115 10.39 6.29 -10.10
N THR A 116 9.43 6.85 -9.37
CA THR A 116 9.51 7.06 -7.92
C THR A 116 8.21 6.65 -7.26
N SER A 117 8.29 6.38 -5.95
CA SER A 117 7.12 6.13 -5.10
C SER A 117 6.20 7.35 -5.01
N ILE A 118 6.78 8.56 -5.09
CA ILE A 118 6.06 9.83 -5.05
C ILE A 118 6.33 10.60 -6.35
N SER A 119 5.27 10.90 -7.08
CA SER A 119 5.30 11.79 -8.25
C SER A 119 4.17 12.80 -8.16
N LEU A 120 4.52 14.08 -8.26
CA LEU A 120 3.58 15.20 -8.21
C LEU A 120 3.08 15.47 -9.62
N TYR A 121 1.79 15.24 -9.84
CA TYR A 121 1.13 15.56 -11.10
C TYR A 121 0.34 16.86 -10.98
N PRO A 122 0.16 17.62 -12.08
CA PRO A 122 -0.74 18.76 -12.08
C PRO A 122 -2.17 18.31 -11.74
N PRO A 123 -2.99 19.19 -11.13
CA PRO A 123 -4.36 18.86 -10.73
C PRO A 123 -5.28 18.57 -11.92
N THR A 124 -4.87 18.93 -13.13
CA THR A 124 -5.62 18.65 -14.35
C THR A 124 -4.74 17.89 -15.34
N ASN A 125 -5.33 16.87 -15.96
CA ASN A 125 -4.71 16.05 -17.02
C ASN A 125 -5.36 16.32 -18.40
N HIS A 126 -6.17 17.37 -18.50
CA HIS A 126 -6.87 17.77 -19.72
C HIS A 126 -6.59 19.23 -20.06
N CYS A 127 -6.53 19.53 -21.36
CA CYS A 127 -6.50 20.90 -21.83
C CYS A 127 -7.91 21.49 -21.79
N SER A 128 -8.10 22.56 -21.03
CA SER A 128 -9.37 23.29 -20.93
C SER A 128 -9.90 23.78 -22.29
N GLN A 129 -9.00 24.08 -23.23
CA GLN A 129 -9.37 24.63 -24.54
C GLN A 129 -9.64 23.58 -25.61
N LEU A 130 -9.05 22.39 -25.50
CA LEU A 130 -9.08 21.37 -26.57
C LEU A 130 -9.76 20.07 -26.17
N LEU A 131 -10.19 19.92 -24.91
CA LEU A 131 -10.76 18.68 -24.34
C LEU A 131 -9.89 17.43 -24.58
N ARG A 132 -8.60 17.63 -24.87
CA ARG A 132 -7.61 16.58 -25.11
C ARG A 132 -6.81 16.31 -23.85
N ARG A 133 -6.37 15.07 -23.68
CA ARG A 133 -5.45 14.69 -22.60
C ARG A 133 -4.10 15.38 -22.79
N LEU A 134 -3.56 15.93 -21.71
CA LEU A 134 -2.21 16.47 -21.67
C LEU A 134 -1.20 15.31 -21.76
N LYS A 135 -0.06 15.55 -22.38
CA LYS A 135 1.05 14.59 -22.46
C LYS A 135 2.20 15.03 -21.56
N LYS A 136 2.96 14.06 -21.04
CA LYS A 136 4.17 14.34 -20.26
C LYS A 136 5.17 15.10 -21.11
N ALA A 137 5.53 16.30 -20.66
CA ALA A 137 6.53 17.16 -21.29
C ALA A 137 7.89 16.94 -20.62
N GLU A 138 7.92 17.02 -19.30
CA GLU A 138 9.13 17.05 -18.50
C GLU A 138 8.85 16.44 -17.11
N ALA A 139 9.88 15.89 -16.47
CA ALA A 139 9.84 15.55 -15.05
C ALA A 139 11.11 16.08 -14.39
N ARG A 140 10.95 16.82 -13.30
CA ARG A 140 12.06 17.42 -12.54
C ARG A 140 12.18 16.77 -11.17
N GLN A 141 13.41 16.51 -10.74
CA GLN A 141 13.67 16.00 -9.39
C GLN A 141 13.34 17.06 -8.36
N VAL A 142 12.62 16.67 -7.31
CA VAL A 142 12.22 17.53 -6.20
C VAL A 142 12.30 16.74 -4.89
N VAL A 143 12.18 17.44 -3.76
CA VAL A 143 12.06 16.83 -2.43
C VAL A 143 10.70 17.21 -1.85
N VAL A 144 9.94 16.22 -1.39
CA VAL A 144 8.63 16.40 -0.74
C VAL A 144 8.80 16.14 0.75
N TYR A 145 8.29 17.05 1.57
CA TYR A 145 8.25 16.87 3.02
C TYR A 145 6.87 16.31 3.41
N THR A 146 6.86 15.11 3.96
CA THR A 146 5.64 14.42 4.42
C THR A 146 5.62 14.35 5.95
N LEU A 147 4.42 14.34 6.55
CA LEU A 147 4.28 14.26 8.01
C LEU A 147 4.77 12.92 8.56
N ALA A 148 4.46 11.81 7.88
CA ALA A 148 4.77 10.47 8.36
C ALA A 148 6.23 10.04 8.13
N HIS A 149 6.88 10.52 7.07
CA HIS A 149 8.17 9.99 6.61
C HIS A 149 9.23 11.08 6.37
N GLY A 150 8.95 12.33 6.74
CA GLY A 150 9.88 13.45 6.55
C GLY A 150 10.17 13.76 5.07
N ALA A 151 11.40 14.17 4.80
CA ALA A 151 11.86 14.56 3.46
C ALA A 151 12.07 13.32 2.58
N ARG A 152 11.36 13.25 1.45
CA ARG A 152 11.44 12.16 0.48
C ARG A 152 11.71 12.67 -0.93
N PRO A 153 12.53 11.96 -1.71
CA PRO A 153 12.87 12.42 -3.04
C PRO A 153 11.73 12.03 -4.01
N ALA A 154 11.40 12.91 -4.94
CA ALA A 154 10.22 12.76 -5.81
C ALA A 154 10.46 13.39 -7.20
N TYR A 155 9.48 13.25 -8.10
CA TYR A 155 9.43 13.99 -9.36
C TYR A 155 8.24 14.94 -9.43
N SER A 156 8.47 16.16 -9.89
CA SER A 156 7.44 17.10 -10.35
C SER A 156 7.22 16.91 -11.84
N VAL A 157 6.04 16.44 -12.23
CA VAL A 157 5.69 16.15 -13.62
C VAL A 157 5.01 17.36 -14.26
N HIS A 158 5.56 17.83 -15.38
CA HIS A 158 4.97 18.89 -16.18
C HIS A 158 4.34 18.29 -17.43
N LEU A 159 3.08 18.64 -17.66
CA LEU A 159 2.30 18.17 -18.82
C LEU A 159 2.09 19.33 -19.80
N TYR A 160 1.98 19.03 -21.10
CA TYR A 160 1.69 20.00 -22.15
C TYR A 160 0.50 19.56 -23.00
N CYS A 161 -0.11 20.52 -23.70
CA CYS A 161 -1.19 20.22 -24.63
C CYS A 161 -0.64 19.80 -26.00
N PRO A 162 -1.01 18.62 -26.53
CA PRO A 162 -0.57 18.19 -27.85
C PRO A 162 -0.99 19.19 -28.94
N GLY A 163 -0.03 19.66 -29.74
CA GLY A 163 -0.28 20.60 -30.84
C GLY A 163 0.00 22.08 -30.51
N LYS A 164 0.39 22.41 -29.28
CA LYS A 164 1.04 23.69 -28.97
C LYS A 164 2.53 23.42 -28.71
N SER A 165 3.41 24.26 -29.25
CA SER A 165 4.85 24.19 -28.98
C SER A 165 5.12 24.39 -27.47
N PRO A 166 6.17 23.78 -26.88
CA PRO A 166 6.50 23.90 -25.45
C PRO A 166 6.78 25.33 -24.97
N SER A 167 6.82 26.32 -25.87
CA SER A 167 7.28 27.69 -25.62
C SER A 167 6.28 28.62 -24.94
N ALA A 168 5.08 28.16 -24.56
CA ALA A 168 4.00 29.06 -24.13
C ALA A 168 3.33 28.70 -22.80
N ILE A 169 4.08 28.11 -21.86
CA ILE A 169 3.75 28.25 -20.43
C ILE A 169 5.04 28.68 -19.72
N HIS A 170 5.53 29.88 -20.06
CA HIS A 170 6.26 30.66 -19.08
C HIS A 170 5.29 30.97 -17.93
N PRO A 171 5.71 30.88 -16.65
CA PRO A 171 4.96 31.52 -15.58
C PRO A 171 4.86 33.02 -15.94
N PRO A 172 3.69 33.67 -15.82
CA PRO A 172 3.64 35.10 -16.00
C PRO A 172 4.67 35.73 -15.07
N SER A 173 5.61 36.45 -15.68
CA SER A 173 6.58 37.28 -14.99
C SER A 173 5.82 38.44 -14.34
N THR A 174 5.33 38.21 -13.14
CA THR A 174 4.99 39.28 -12.21
C THR A 174 5.62 38.90 -10.88
N ASN A 175 6.64 39.67 -10.50
CA ASN A 175 7.32 39.71 -9.19
C ASN A 175 6.52 39.14 -8.01
N SER A 176 6.55 37.82 -7.87
CA SER A 176 6.14 37.07 -6.68
C SER A 176 6.65 35.65 -6.88
N PRO A 177 7.46 35.09 -5.97
CA PRO A 177 7.84 33.68 -6.07
C PRO A 177 6.55 32.88 -5.85
N CYS A 178 5.93 32.42 -6.94
CA CYS A 178 4.89 31.39 -6.88
C CYS A 178 5.57 30.10 -6.42
N ARG A 179 5.76 30.02 -5.09
CA ARG A 179 5.99 28.79 -4.37
C ARG A 179 4.76 27.94 -4.66
N LEU A 180 4.88 26.95 -5.54
CA LEU A 180 3.91 25.87 -5.67
C LEU A 180 3.89 25.17 -4.30
N GLN A 181 3.02 25.64 -3.41
CA GLN A 181 2.66 24.90 -2.22
C GLN A 181 1.78 23.75 -2.70
N TYR A 182 2.37 22.57 -2.80
CA TYR A 182 1.61 21.34 -2.86
C TYR A 182 0.86 21.23 -1.53
N GLN A 183 -0.42 21.59 -1.50
CA GLN A 183 -1.29 21.20 -0.41
C GLN A 183 -1.51 19.70 -0.54
N LEU A 184 -0.91 18.94 0.38
CA LEU A 184 -1.34 17.58 0.63
C LEU A 184 -2.83 17.63 1.05
N PRO A 185 -3.68 16.71 0.57
CA PRO A 185 -5.01 16.55 1.15
C PRO A 185 -4.87 16.22 2.65
N PRO A 186 -5.89 16.58 3.47
CA PRO A 186 -5.85 16.45 4.93
C PRO A 186 -5.55 15.02 5.40
#